data_AF-A0A317JDW1-F1
#
_entry.id   AF-A0A317JDW1-F1
#
_cell.length_a   1.000
_cell.length_b   1.000
_cell.length_c   1.000
_cell.angle_alpha   90.00
_cell.angle_beta   90.00
_cell.angle_gamma   90.00
#
_symmetry.space_group_name_H-M   'P 1'
#
loop_
_entity.id
_entity.type
_entity.pdbx_description
1 polymer ?
#
loop_
_entity_poly.entity_id
_entity_poly.type
_entity_poly.pdbx_seq_one_letter_code
_entity_poly.pdbx_strand_id
1 'polypeptide(L)'
;MKATYANLVNSRFFNPAFNSAIFDGPVRIYFAQFHESLALKVYFGLQQKYGDLLHDIKTRHRAYGQSCLIMLYPSQDSFAMAFEGVHDLVIEDQLGEDKILGVNGPFDDDRLSEILSFIAMALGSLQKSSSEVALVP
;
A
#
# COMPACT_ATOMS: atom_id res chain seq x y z
N MET A 1 11.66 -14.04 6.22
CA MET A 1 11.95 -13.13 5.10
C MET A 1 12.11 -11.71 5.65
N LYS A 2 13.27 -11.08 5.42
CA LYS A 2 13.64 -9.73 5.89
C LYS A 2 13.93 -8.77 4.71
N ALA A 3 13.48 -9.15 3.50
CA ALA A 3 13.85 -8.50 2.24
C ALA A 3 13.00 -7.27 1.90
N THR A 4 11.74 -7.19 2.35
CA THR A 4 10.82 -6.13 1.87
C THR A 4 11.29 -4.71 2.19
N TYR A 5 11.78 -4.43 3.41
CA TYR A 5 12.24 -3.07 3.74
C TYR A 5 13.54 -2.71 3.02
N ALA A 6 14.48 -3.65 2.93
CA ALA A 6 15.74 -3.42 2.21
C ALA A 6 15.48 -3.19 0.71
N ASN A 7 14.57 -3.95 0.11
CA ASN A 7 14.15 -3.77 -1.28
C ASN A 7 13.43 -2.42 -1.45
N LEU A 8 12.59 -2.03 -0.50
CA LEU A 8 11.91 -0.74 -0.51
C LEU A 8 12.91 0.41 -0.51
N VAL A 9 13.85 0.43 0.44
CA VAL A 9 14.85 1.50 0.59
C VAL A 9 15.71 1.69 -0.66
N ASN A 10 15.96 0.61 -1.42
CA ASN A 10 16.71 0.67 -2.68
C ASN A 10 15.81 0.89 -3.91
N SER A 11 14.50 1.06 -3.74
CA SER A 11 13.54 1.26 -4.83
C SER A 11 13.20 2.74 -5.05
N ARG A 12 12.68 3.05 -6.23
CA ARG A 12 12.14 4.38 -6.56
C ARG A 12 10.97 4.81 -5.68
N PHE A 13 10.29 3.85 -5.03
CA PHE A 13 9.12 4.14 -4.20
C PHE A 13 9.50 4.65 -2.81
N PHE A 14 10.75 4.49 -2.39
CA PHE A 14 11.18 5.00 -1.09
C PHE A 14 11.30 6.52 -1.11
N ASN A 15 10.72 7.14 -0.08
CA ASN A 15 10.94 8.55 0.21
C ASN A 15 11.67 8.67 1.56
N PRO A 16 12.75 9.48 1.65
CA PRO A 16 13.46 9.72 2.91
C PRO A 16 12.58 10.28 4.04
N ALA A 17 11.46 10.92 3.70
CA ALA A 17 10.49 11.40 4.67
C ALA A 17 9.70 10.28 5.35
N PHE A 18 9.70 9.04 4.83
CA PHE A 18 9.04 7.88 5.43
C PHE A 18 9.79 7.38 6.67
N ASN A 19 9.71 8.16 7.74
CA ASN A 19 10.34 7.89 9.03
C ASN A 19 9.41 7.17 10.02
N SER A 20 8.18 6.83 9.63
CA SER A 20 7.18 6.14 10.44
C SER A 20 6.39 5.12 9.62
N ALA A 21 5.87 4.09 10.29
CA ALA A 21 5.02 3.09 9.66
C ALA A 21 4.03 2.43 10.62
N ILE A 22 2.87 2.01 10.09
CA ILE A 22 1.91 1.14 10.76
C ILE A 22 2.01 -0.25 10.13
N PHE A 23 2.11 -1.29 10.95
CA PHE A 23 2.15 -2.68 10.50
C PHE A 23 0.98 -3.46 11.10
N ASP A 24 0.13 -4.02 10.23
CA ASP A 24 -0.97 -4.89 10.62
C ASP A 24 -1.09 -6.06 9.65
N GLY A 25 -0.41 -7.16 9.97
CA GLY A 25 -0.34 -8.35 9.13
C GLY A 25 0.32 -8.05 7.76
N PRO A 26 -0.37 -8.31 6.63
CA PRO A 26 0.16 -8.01 5.30
C PRO A 26 0.14 -6.52 4.96
N VAL A 27 -0.58 -5.68 5.70
CA VAL A 27 -0.69 -4.25 5.41
C VAL A 27 0.42 -3.49 6.11
N ARG A 28 1.20 -2.74 5.34
CA ARG A 28 2.27 -1.87 5.82
C ARG A 28 2.04 -0.45 5.31
N ILE A 29 1.75 0.50 6.19
CA ILE A 29 1.53 1.91 5.81
C ILE A 29 2.76 2.71 6.18
N TYR A 30 3.48 3.24 5.20
CA TYR A 30 4.65 4.11 5.38
C TYR A 30 4.26 5.57 5.18
N PHE A 31 4.71 6.45 6.08
CA PHE A 31 4.32 7.86 6.07
C PHE A 31 5.38 8.73 6.74
N ALA A 32 5.32 10.03 6.47
CA ALA A 32 6.08 11.02 7.22
C ALA A 32 5.40 11.32 8.55
N GLN A 33 6.16 11.48 9.64
CA GLN A 33 5.62 11.63 11.00
C GLN A 33 4.51 12.70 11.14
N PHE A 34 4.60 13.81 10.43
CA PHE A 34 3.57 14.87 10.45
C PHE A 34 2.26 14.48 9.74
N HIS A 35 2.23 13.36 9.01
CA HIS A 35 1.05 12.73 8.43
C HIS A 35 0.51 11.55 9.27
N GLU A 36 0.93 11.40 10.53
CA GLU A 36 0.44 10.34 11.42
C GLU A 36 -1.09 10.32 11.52
N SER A 37 -1.73 11.49 11.70
CA SER A 37 -3.20 11.57 11.76
C SER A 37 -3.86 11.06 10.48
N LEU A 38 -3.27 11.33 9.32
CA LEU A 38 -3.76 10.85 8.02
C LEU A 38 -3.59 9.34 7.89
N ALA A 39 -2.44 8.81 8.30
CA ALA A 39 -2.16 7.37 8.30
C ALA A 39 -3.13 6.61 9.20
N LEU A 40 -3.43 7.15 10.39
CA LEU A 40 -4.41 6.58 11.31
C LEU A 40 -5.83 6.62 10.74
N LYS A 41 -6.22 7.70 10.06
CA LYS A 41 -7.52 7.78 9.35
C LYS A 41 -7.64 6.69 8.29
N VAL A 42 -6.60 6.49 7.48
CA VAL A 42 -6.59 5.42 6.47
C VAL A 42 -6.67 4.05 7.16
N TYR A 43 -5.84 3.80 8.16
CA TYR A 43 -5.79 2.51 8.86
C TYR A 43 -7.14 2.16 9.52
N PHE A 44 -7.67 3.05 10.36
CA PHE A 44 -8.94 2.79 11.03
C PHE A 44 -10.12 2.81 10.06
N GLY A 45 -10.07 3.64 9.02
CA GLY A 45 -11.06 3.64 7.95
C GLY A 45 -11.14 2.29 7.22
N LEU A 46 -9.98 1.68 6.91
CA LEU A 46 -9.92 0.33 6.33
C LEU A 46 -10.50 -0.70 7.28
N GLN A 47 -10.16 -0.65 8.57
CA GLN A 47 -10.66 -1.61 9.56
C GLN A 47 -12.17 -1.52 9.77
N GLN A 48 -12.72 -0.30 9.82
CA GLN A 48 -14.15 -0.09 10.03
C GLN A 48 -14.98 -0.51 8.82
N LYS A 49 -14.52 -0.19 7.60
CA LYS A 49 -15.29 -0.42 6.37
C LYS A 49 -15.04 -1.77 5.72
N TYR A 50 -13.84 -2.33 5.88
CA TYR A 50 -13.37 -3.54 5.19
C TYR A 50 -12.75 -4.56 6.14
N GLY A 51 -13.22 -4.63 7.39
CA GLY A 51 -12.69 -5.53 8.42
C GLY A 51 -12.63 -7.00 7.99
N ASP A 52 -13.68 -7.51 7.33
CA ASP A 52 -13.73 -8.89 6.83
C ASP A 52 -12.66 -9.16 5.78
N LEU A 53 -12.47 -8.24 4.83
CA LEU A 53 -11.40 -8.32 3.83
C LEU A 53 -10.03 -8.34 4.50
N LEU A 54 -9.80 -7.47 5.50
CA LEU A 54 -8.55 -7.45 6.26
C LEU A 54 -8.31 -8.75 7.02
N HIS A 55 -9.37 -9.36 7.56
CA HIS A 55 -9.28 -10.66 8.21
C HIS A 55 -8.88 -11.77 7.21
N ASP A 56 -9.50 -11.79 6.05
CA ASP A 56 -9.21 -12.75 4.98
C ASP A 56 -7.76 -12.64 4.50
N ILE A 57 -7.29 -11.43 4.18
CA ILE A 57 -5.90 -11.26 3.71
C ILE A 57 -4.89 -11.62 4.80
N LYS A 58 -5.18 -11.38 6.08
CA LYS A 58 -4.29 -11.78 7.20
C LYS A 58 -4.18 -13.30 7.29
N THR A 59 -5.29 -14.00 7.11
CA THR A 59 -5.32 -15.47 7.10
C THR A 59 -4.51 -16.01 5.93
N ARG A 60 -4.65 -15.43 4.74
CA ARG A 60 -3.92 -15.87 3.54
C ARG A 60 -2.45 -15.45 3.53
N HIS A 61 -2.08 -14.32 4.11
CA HIS A 61 -0.70 -13.85 4.22
C HIS A 61 0.20 -14.89 4.92
N ARG A 62 -0.32 -15.61 5.92
CA ARG A 62 0.41 -16.69 6.58
C ARG A 62 0.84 -17.80 5.61
N ALA A 63 0.12 -17.99 4.50
CA ALA A 63 0.43 -19.01 3.50
C ALA A 63 1.39 -18.50 2.40
N TYR A 64 1.30 -17.23 1.99
CA TYR A 64 1.99 -16.73 0.80
C TYR A 64 3.07 -15.65 1.07
N GLY A 65 3.09 -15.02 2.24
CA GLY A 65 4.12 -14.03 2.61
C GLY A 65 4.05 -12.68 1.88
N GLN A 66 3.12 -12.48 0.94
CA GLN A 66 2.96 -11.23 0.19
C GLN A 66 2.36 -10.11 1.03
N SER A 67 2.99 -8.93 0.98
CA SER A 67 2.55 -7.73 1.69
C SER A 67 2.01 -6.67 0.72
N CYS A 68 1.13 -5.82 1.24
CA CYS A 68 0.70 -4.59 0.60
C CYS A 68 1.35 -3.41 1.30
N LEU A 69 2.21 -2.70 0.60
CA LEU A 69 2.90 -1.52 1.07
C LEU A 69 2.14 -0.28 0.60
N ILE A 70 1.55 0.46 1.53
CA ILE A 70 0.84 1.71 1.27
C ILE A 70 1.80 2.84 1.60
N MET A 71 2.17 3.62 0.59
CA MET A 71 3.14 4.71 0.68
C MET A 71 2.38 6.03 0.67
N LEU A 72 2.23 6.67 1.82
CA LEU A 72 1.53 7.97 1.95
C LEU A 72 2.50 9.11 1.70
N TYR A 73 2.62 9.53 0.45
CA TYR A 73 3.58 10.56 0.05
C TYR A 73 3.26 11.91 0.71
N PRO A 74 4.27 12.65 1.20
CA PRO A 74 4.06 13.92 1.87
C PRO A 74 3.70 15.08 0.93
N SER A 75 3.99 14.95 -0.36
CA SER A 75 3.68 15.95 -1.39
C SER A 75 3.47 15.31 -2.76
N GLN A 76 2.76 16.03 -3.63
CA GLN A 76 2.59 15.66 -5.04
C GLN A 76 3.92 15.51 -5.78
N ASP A 77 4.92 16.34 -5.50
CA ASP A 77 6.26 16.21 -6.11
C ASP A 77 6.90 14.89 -5.75
N SER A 78 6.87 14.52 -4.47
CA SER A 78 7.45 13.26 -4.00
C SER A 78 6.75 12.03 -4.57
N PHE A 79 5.44 12.13 -4.79
CA PHE A 79 4.64 11.12 -5.45
C PHE A 79 4.99 11.02 -6.94
N ALA A 80 5.03 12.15 -7.64
CA ALA A 80 5.36 12.22 -9.06
C ALA A 80 6.76 11.68 -9.36
N MET A 81 7.75 11.92 -8.47
CA MET A 81 9.09 11.33 -8.61
C MET A 81 9.09 9.80 -8.52
N ALA A 82 8.22 9.22 -7.69
CA ALA A 82 8.11 7.77 -7.53
C ALA A 82 7.35 7.09 -8.68
N PHE A 83 6.38 7.79 -9.29
CA PHE A 83 5.47 7.25 -10.31
C PHE A 83 5.52 8.03 -11.63
N GLU A 84 6.70 8.46 -12.06
CA GLU A 84 6.96 9.00 -13.41
C GLU A 84 6.03 10.16 -13.86
N GLY A 85 5.68 11.06 -12.94
CA GLY A 85 4.89 12.25 -13.25
C GLY A 85 3.37 12.02 -13.31
N VAL A 86 2.87 10.85 -12.89
CA VAL A 86 1.44 10.61 -12.77
C VAL A 86 0.84 11.45 -11.64
N HIS A 87 -0.38 11.95 -11.84
CA HIS A 87 -1.08 12.85 -10.92
C HIS A 87 -2.37 12.25 -10.32
N ASP A 88 -2.49 10.92 -10.38
CA ASP A 88 -3.61 10.19 -9.78
C ASP A 88 -3.58 10.28 -8.25
N LEU A 89 -4.72 9.97 -7.64
CA LEU A 89 -4.87 9.95 -6.19
C LEU A 89 -4.14 8.77 -5.55
N VAL A 90 -4.30 7.60 -6.17
CA VAL A 90 -3.68 6.35 -5.76
C VAL A 90 -3.17 5.64 -7.01
N ILE A 91 -1.97 5.11 -6.95
CA ILE A 91 -1.37 4.28 -8.01
C ILE A 91 -1.00 2.93 -7.42
N GLU A 92 -1.30 1.88 -8.16
CA GLU A 92 -0.82 0.52 -7.87
C GLU A 92 0.40 0.19 -8.73
N ASP A 93 1.43 -0.35 -8.09
CA ASP A 93 2.64 -0.86 -8.73
C ASP A 93 3.14 -2.10 -7.95
N GLN A 94 4.25 -2.69 -8.39
CA GLN A 94 4.78 -3.93 -7.86
C GLN A 94 6.25 -3.77 -7.44
N LEU A 95 6.60 -4.30 -6.26
CA LEU A 95 7.98 -4.39 -5.79
C LEU A 95 8.32 -5.84 -5.47
N GLY A 96 8.85 -6.57 -6.46
CA GLY A 96 9.05 -8.00 -6.35
C GLY A 96 7.70 -8.72 -6.26
N GLU A 97 7.47 -9.47 -5.18
CA GLU A 97 6.19 -10.15 -4.94
C GLU A 97 5.20 -9.32 -4.10
N ASP A 98 5.67 -8.19 -3.57
CA ASP A 98 4.86 -7.29 -2.77
C ASP A 98 4.16 -6.23 -3.64
N LYS A 99 2.93 -5.91 -3.28
CA LYS A 99 2.17 -4.85 -3.93
C LYS A 99 2.51 -3.49 -3.32
N ILE A 100 2.70 -2.48 -4.16
CA ILE A 100 2.92 -1.09 -3.76
C ILE A 100 1.67 -0.28 -4.12
N LEU A 101 1.19 0.49 -3.16
CA LEU A 101 0.15 1.50 -3.35
C LEU A 101 0.73 2.85 -3.00
N GLY A 102 1.01 3.67 -4.01
CA GLY A 102 1.33 5.07 -3.80
C GLY A 102 0.05 5.84 -3.56
N VAL A 103 -0.03 6.60 -2.47
CA VAL A 103 -1.10 7.55 -2.22
C VAL A 103 -0.52 8.96 -2.25
N ASN A 104 -1.07 9.79 -3.12
CA ASN A 104 -0.66 11.18 -3.26
C ASN A 104 -1.24 12.01 -2.11
N GLY A 105 -0.43 12.29 -1.09
CA GLY A 105 -0.79 13.17 0.02
C GLY A 105 -0.22 14.59 -0.15
N PRO A 106 -0.70 15.57 0.65
CA PRO A 106 -1.86 15.54 1.55
C PRO A 106 -3.20 15.57 0.78
N PHE A 107 -4.27 15.03 1.39
CA PHE A 107 -5.62 15.03 0.81
C PHE A 107 -6.68 15.33 1.86
N ASP A 108 -7.80 15.89 1.42
CA ASP A 108 -8.95 16.22 2.26
C ASP A 108 -9.80 14.99 2.60
N ASP A 109 -10.58 15.08 3.68
CA ASP A 109 -11.41 13.99 4.19
C ASP A 109 -12.46 13.51 3.16
N ASP A 110 -12.90 14.38 2.26
CA ASP A 110 -13.83 14.03 1.17
C ASP A 110 -13.27 12.96 0.23
N ARG A 111 -11.93 12.88 0.12
CA ARG A 111 -11.23 11.89 -0.72
C ARG A 111 -10.95 10.59 0.02
N LEU A 112 -11.12 10.55 1.34
CA LEU A 112 -10.80 9.38 2.15
C LEU A 112 -11.59 8.15 1.71
N SER A 113 -12.90 8.28 1.46
CA SER A 113 -13.73 7.15 1.05
C SER A 113 -13.29 6.55 -0.29
N GLU A 114 -12.86 7.39 -1.23
CA GLU A 114 -12.33 6.97 -2.54
C GLU A 114 -11.01 6.21 -2.36
N ILE A 115 -10.08 6.76 -1.57
CA ILE A 115 -8.78 6.14 -1.27
C ILE A 115 -8.96 4.79 -0.59
N LEU A 116 -9.82 4.72 0.43
CA LEU A 116 -10.13 3.48 1.14
C LEU A 116 -10.69 2.42 0.18
N SER A 117 -11.56 2.83 -0.74
CA SER A 117 -12.15 1.92 -1.72
C SER A 117 -11.11 1.40 -2.71
N PHE A 118 -10.21 2.27 -3.18
CA PHE A 118 -9.10 1.86 -4.05
C PHE A 118 -8.16 0.89 -3.35
N ILE A 119 -7.73 1.21 -2.12
CA ILE A 119 -6.87 0.33 -1.33
C ILE A 119 -7.55 -1.02 -1.11
N ALA A 120 -8.84 -1.04 -0.78
CA ALA A 120 -9.58 -2.29 -0.60
C ALA A 120 -9.64 -3.13 -1.89
N MET A 121 -9.86 -2.51 -3.05
CA MET A 121 -9.82 -3.22 -4.34
C MET A 121 -8.45 -3.84 -4.61
N ALA A 122 -7.37 -3.08 -4.36
CA ALA A 122 -6.01 -3.56 -4.52
C ALA A 122 -5.67 -4.68 -3.54
N LEU A 123 -6.14 -4.60 -2.29
CA LEU A 123 -6.01 -5.65 -1.28
C LEU A 123 -6.76 -6.93 -1.68
N GLY A 124 -7.96 -6.79 -2.24
CA GLY A 124 -8.75 -7.93 -2.73
C GLY A 124 -8.14 -8.64 -3.94
N SER A 125 -7.27 -7.96 -4.70
CA SER A 125 -6.56 -8.56 -5.84
C SER A 125 -5.18 -9.11 -5.48
N LEU A 126 -4.68 -8.93 -4.25
CA LEU A 126 -3.54 -9.71 -3.78
C LEU A 126 -3.89 -11.20 -3.94
N GLN A 127 -3.09 -11.90 -4.74
CA GLN A 127 -3.17 -13.34 -5.11
C GLN A 127 -3.86 -13.73 -6.42
N LYS A 128 -4.40 -12.80 -7.23
CA LYS A 128 -4.87 -13.21 -8.59
C LYS A 128 -3.72 -13.50 -9.57
N SER A 129 -2.52 -12.95 -9.34
CA SER A 129 -1.41 -13.04 -10.31
C SER A 129 -0.55 -14.32 -10.22
N SER A 130 -0.78 -15.21 -9.25
CA SER A 130 0.01 -16.45 -9.13
C SER A 130 -0.62 -17.67 -9.82
N SER A 131 -1.76 -17.52 -10.52
CA SER A 131 -2.51 -18.64 -11.11
C SER A 131 -2.39 -18.79 -12.62
N GLU A 132 -1.58 -17.99 -13.32
CA GLU A 132 -1.56 -17.97 -14.80
C GLU A 132 -0.23 -18.37 -15.47
N VAL A 133 0.60 -19.19 -14.82
CA VAL A 133 1.83 -19.76 -15.46
C VAL A 133 1.95 -21.29 -15.27
N ALA A 134 0.85 -21.98 -15.01
CA ALA A 134 0.84 -23.44 -15.01
C ALA A 134 -0.34 -23.94 -15.83
N LEU A 135 -0.18 -23.98 -17.15
CA LEU A 135 -0.78 -24.95 -18.08
C LEU A 135 -0.47 -24.49 -19.52
N VAL A 136 0.67 -24.92 -20.04
CA VAL A 136 0.76 -25.24 -21.47
C VAL A 136 1.13 -26.72 -21.53
N PRO A 137 0.29 -27.57 -22.16
CA PRO A 137 0.47 -29.02 -22.21
C PRO A 137 1.69 -29.47 -23.00
#